data_AF-D1PVH4-F1
#
_entry.id   AF-D1PVH4-F1
#
_cell.length_a   1.000
_cell.length_b   1.000
_cell.length_c   1.000
_cell.angle_alpha   90.00
_cell.angle_beta   90.00
_cell.angle_gamma   90.00
#
_symmetry.space_group_name_H-M   'P 1'
#
loop_
_entity.id
_entity.type
_entity.pdbx_description
1 polymer ?
#
loop_
_entity_poly.entity_id
_entity_poly.type
_entity_poly.pdbx_seq_one_letter_code
_entity_poly.pdbx_strand_id
1 'polypeptide(L)'
;MKYKEAQEVIRNYSHLIGKINEKGFVINELIMVPQDEDKRNRYIQSYIQTKDANRSIEPYIDEELSVWAIDTKHLLESNVLFYQEIVRVC
;
A
#
# COMPACT_ATOMS: atom_id res chain seq x y z
N MET A 1 6.85 -7.62 7.92
CA MET A 1 7.26 -6.63 8.95
C MET A 1 6.07 -6.30 9.81
N LYS A 2 6.28 -5.90 11.07
CA LYS A 2 5.18 -5.50 11.96
C LYS A 2 4.71 -4.07 11.69
N TYR A 3 3.51 -3.74 12.16
CA TYR A 3 2.87 -2.43 11.94
C TYR A 3 3.77 -1.23 12.21
N LYS A 4 4.46 -1.21 13.37
CA LYS A 4 5.39 -0.11 13.70
C LYS A 4 6.52 0.04 12.70
N GLU A 5 7.12 -1.07 12.27
CA GLU A 5 8.20 -1.06 11.27
C GLU A 5 7.67 -0.55 9.92
N ALA A 6 6.47 -0.99 9.53
CA ALA A 6 5.82 -0.54 8.30
C ALA A 6 5.54 0.97 8.31
N GLN A 7 5.12 1.53 9.45
CA GLN A 7 4.96 2.98 9.62
C GLN A 7 6.28 3.74 9.46
N GLU A 8 7.38 3.19 10.00
CA GLU A 8 8.71 3.79 9.84
C GLU A 8 9.18 3.75 8.39
N VAL A 9 8.93 2.64 7.67
CA VAL A 9 9.18 2.54 6.23
C VAL A 9 8.38 3.61 5.48
N ILE A 10 7.08 3.75 5.71
CA ILE A 10 6.28 4.81 5.06
C ILE A 10 6.87 6.19 5.31
N ARG A 11 7.28 6.50 6.55
CA ARG A 11 7.91 7.78 6.90
C ARG A 11 9.20 7.99 6.12
N ASN A 12 10.08 6.99 6.11
CA ASN A 12 11.41 7.07 5.47
C ASN A 12 11.31 7.20 3.94
N TYR A 13 10.30 6.59 3.33
CA TYR A 13 10.09 6.57 1.88
C TYR A 13 9.06 7.61 1.40
N SER A 14 8.50 8.44 2.29
CA SER A 14 7.52 9.49 1.95
C SER A 14 7.98 10.44 0.83
N HIS A 15 9.29 10.64 0.70
CA HIS A 15 9.93 11.42 -0.37
C HIS A 15 9.74 10.84 -1.79
N LEU A 16 9.20 9.64 -1.92
CA LEU A 16 8.84 9.01 -3.20
C LEU A 16 7.50 9.50 -3.75
N ILE A 17 6.61 10.03 -2.90
CA ILE A 17 5.29 10.50 -3.32
C ILE A 17 5.46 11.65 -4.33
N GLY A 18 4.74 11.55 -5.45
CA GLY A 18 4.82 12.48 -6.58
C GLY A 18 5.92 12.14 -7.60
N LYS A 19 6.79 11.16 -7.34
CA LYS A 19 7.80 10.70 -8.31
C LYS A 19 7.26 9.58 -9.19
N ILE A 20 7.80 9.48 -10.39
CA ILE A 20 7.59 8.33 -11.28
C ILE A 20 8.56 7.22 -10.86
N ASN A 21 8.05 6.01 -10.69
CA ASN A 21 8.88 4.86 -10.35
C ASN A 21 9.47 4.15 -11.58
N GLU A 22 10.29 3.12 -11.33
CA GLU A 22 10.92 2.32 -12.39
C GLU A 22 9.90 1.57 -13.27
N LYS A 23 8.67 1.38 -12.78
CA LYS A 23 7.55 0.79 -13.52
C LYS A 23 6.78 1.81 -14.36
N GLY A 24 7.17 3.09 -14.35
CA GLY A 24 6.61 4.14 -15.20
C GLY A 24 5.32 4.80 -14.69
N PHE A 25 4.92 4.60 -13.44
CA PHE A 25 3.74 5.24 -12.86
C PHE A 25 4.08 6.23 -11.74
N VAL A 26 3.20 7.22 -11.52
CA VAL A 26 3.37 8.21 -10.45
C VAL A 26 2.95 7.59 -9.13
N ILE A 27 3.85 7.62 -8.14
CA ILE A 27 3.51 7.19 -6.79
C ILE A 27 2.61 8.24 -6.15
N ASN A 28 1.34 7.92 -5.93
CA ASN A 28 0.40 8.82 -5.26
C ASN A 28 0.30 8.56 -3.76
N GLU A 29 0.47 7.31 -3.34
CA GLU A 29 0.31 6.92 -1.95
C GLU A 29 1.26 5.76 -1.59
N LEU A 30 1.67 5.70 -0.33
CA LEU A 30 2.35 4.55 0.27
C LEU A 30 1.38 3.89 1.26
N ILE A 31 1.12 2.61 1.09
CA ILE A 31 0.14 1.87 1.89
C ILE A 31 0.77 0.64 2.54
N MET A 32 0.24 0.27 3.70
CA MET A 32 0.55 -1.02 4.34
C MET A 32 -0.44 -2.06 3.84
N VAL A 33 0.05 -3.25 3.51
CA VAL A 33 -0.79 -4.36 3.06
C VAL A 33 -0.42 -5.66 3.79
N PRO A 34 -1.39 -6.53 4.11
CA PRO A 34 -1.09 -7.87 4.60
C PRO A 34 -0.29 -8.68 3.58
N GLN A 35 0.67 -9.50 4.05
CA GLN A 35 1.40 -10.42 3.18
C GLN A 35 0.59 -11.65 2.80
N ASP A 36 -0.31 -12.10 3.68
CA ASP A 36 -1.28 -13.15 3.39
C ASP A 36 -2.21 -12.71 2.24
N GLU A 37 -2.36 -13.57 1.23
CA GLU A 37 -3.07 -13.22 0.01
C GLU A 37 -4.57 -12.97 0.22
N ASP A 38 -5.22 -13.80 1.03
CA ASP A 38 -6.65 -13.67 1.30
C ASP A 38 -6.94 -12.40 2.10
N LYS A 39 -6.14 -12.12 3.13
CA LYS A 39 -6.24 -10.89 3.92
C LYS A 39 -5.93 -9.66 3.09
N ARG A 40 -4.91 -9.74 2.22
CA ARG A 40 -4.56 -8.66 1.28
C ARG A 40 -5.71 -8.35 0.33
N ASN A 41 -6.33 -9.37 -0.25
CA ASN A 41 -7.46 -9.17 -1.15
C ASN A 41 -8.63 -8.47 -0.44
N ARG A 42 -8.95 -8.87 0.80
CA ARG A 42 -9.97 -8.19 1.61
C ARG A 42 -9.59 -6.75 1.96
N TYR A 43 -8.33 -6.52 2.32
CA TYR A 43 -7.79 -5.17 2.54
C TYR A 43 -7.97 -4.29 1.29
N ILE A 44 -7.56 -4.78 0.12
CA ILE A 44 -7.64 -4.01 -1.14
C ILE A 44 -9.11 -3.70 -1.49
N GLN A 45 -10.02 -4.65 -1.29
CA GLN A 45 -11.46 -4.39 -1.49
C GLN A 45 -11.99 -3.31 -0.54
N SER A 46 -11.63 -3.35 0.74
CA SER A 46 -11.97 -2.30 1.72
C SER A 46 -11.40 -0.94 1.30
N TYR A 47 -10.13 -0.92 0.87
CA TYR A 47 -9.48 0.31 0.43
C TYR A 47 -10.15 0.90 -0.82
N ILE A 48 -10.50 0.07 -1.80
CA ILE A 48 -11.18 0.54 -3.02
C ILE A 48 -12.53 1.20 -2.68
N GLN A 49 -13.26 0.67 -1.69
CA GLN A 49 -14.56 1.19 -1.27
C GLN A 49 -14.45 2.46 -0.41
N THR A 50 -13.50 2.49 0.52
CA THR A 50 -13.39 3.56 1.53
C THR A 50 -12.46 4.69 1.11
N LYS A 51 -11.51 4.41 0.21
CA LYS A 51 -10.35 5.26 -0.12
C LYS A 51 -9.54 5.66 1.11
N ASP A 52 -9.55 4.82 2.15
CA ASP A 52 -8.87 5.05 3.42
C ASP A 52 -8.00 3.84 3.76
N ALA A 53 -6.69 3.99 3.53
CA ALA A 53 -5.71 2.95 3.78
C ALA A 53 -5.55 2.64 5.28
N ASN A 54 -5.66 3.67 6.14
CA ASN A 54 -5.52 3.51 7.59
C ASN A 54 -6.71 2.75 8.17
N ARG A 55 -7.93 3.13 7.78
CA ARG A 55 -9.13 2.39 8.19
C ARG A 55 -9.13 0.97 7.67
N SER A 56 -8.66 0.75 6.44
CA SER A 56 -8.66 -0.58 5.83
C SER A 56 -7.64 -1.52 6.46
N ILE A 57 -6.54 -1.02 7.03
CA ILE A 57 -5.50 -1.86 7.66
C ILE A 57 -5.81 -2.21 9.11
N GLU A 58 -6.70 -1.47 9.81
CA GLU A 58 -7.04 -1.70 11.21
C GLU A 58 -7.28 -3.18 11.60
N PRO A 59 -7.99 -4.00 10.79
CA PRO A 59 -8.21 -5.41 11.13
C PRO A 59 -6.96 -6.30 11.05
N TYR A 60 -5.86 -5.80 10.49
CA TYR A 60 -4.67 -6.57 10.13
C TYR A 60 -3.39 -6.03 10.78
N ILE A 61 -3.49 -5.18 11.80
CA ILE A 61 -2.31 -4.56 12.45
C ILE A 61 -1.35 -5.57 13.09
N ASP A 62 -1.84 -6.74 13.48
CA ASP A 62 -1.03 -7.81 14.10
C ASP A 62 -0.40 -8.77 13.07
N GLU A 63 -0.78 -8.63 11.79
CA GLU A 63 -0.30 -9.47 10.70
C GLU A 63 1.12 -9.10 10.26
N GLU A 64 1.71 -9.97 9.43
CA GLU A 64 2.89 -9.59 8.66
C GLU A 64 2.48 -8.67 7.50
N LEU A 65 3.13 -7.52 7.43
CA LEU A 65 2.85 -6.47 6.45
C LEU A 65 4.00 -6.27 5.46
N SER A 66 3.62 -5.75 4.29
CA SER A 66 4.50 -5.13 3.29
C SER A 66 4.10 -3.67 3.10
N VAL A 67 5.03 -2.85 2.61
CA VAL A 67 4.74 -1.47 2.20
C VAL A 67 4.76 -1.38 0.69
N TRP A 68 3.66 -0.89 0.12
CA TRP A 68 3.49 -0.73 -1.32
C TRP A 68 3.39 0.75 -1.68
N ALA A 69 4.03 1.13 -2.78
CA ALA A 69 3.77 2.37 -3.48
C ALA A 69 2.71 2.14 -4.55
N ILE A 70 1.68 2.98 -4.59
CA ILE A 70 0.53 2.80 -5.48
C ILE A 70 0.23 4.03 -6.31
N ASP A 71 -0.41 3.79 -7.46
CA ASP A 71 -1.02 4.82 -8.30
C ASP A 71 -2.54 4.86 -8.04
N THR A 72 -2.98 5.87 -7.30
CA THR A 72 -4.41 6.05 -6.99
C THR A 72 -5.16 6.69 -8.14
N LYS A 73 -4.47 7.40 -9.04
CA LYS A 73 -5.08 8.06 -10.19
C LYS A 73 -5.64 7.02 -11.16
N HIS A 74 -4.84 6.03 -11.55
CA HIS A 74 -5.30 4.93 -12.41
C HIS A 74 -6.38 4.10 -11.74
N LEU A 75 -6.33 3.92 -10.42
CA LEU A 75 -7.39 3.24 -9.69
C LEU A 75 -8.73 4.00 -9.82
N LEU A 76 -8.72 5.33 -9.71
CA LEU A 76 -9.93 6.15 -9.83
C LEU A 76 -10.45 6.23 -11.27
N GLU A 77 -9.56 6.30 -12.25
CA GLU A 77 -9.92 6.52 -13.66
C GLU A 77 -10.28 5.21 -14.39
N SER A 78 -9.68 4.08 -14.01
CA SER A 78 -9.79 2.82 -14.77
C SER A 78 -10.06 1.58 -13.91
N ASN A 79 -10.18 1.74 -12.58
CA ASN A 79 -10.33 0.64 -11.62
C ASN A 79 -9.16 -0.38 -11.68
N VAL A 80 -7.97 0.08 -12.06
CA VAL A 80 -6.73 -0.70 -12.09
C VAL A 80 -5.77 -0.15 -11.04
N LEU A 81 -5.35 -0.99 -10.10
CA LEU A 81 -4.36 -0.64 -9.09
C LEU A 81 -2.95 -1.04 -9.54
N PHE A 82 -2.15 -0.07 -9.96
CA PHE A 82 -0.70 -0.28 -10.12
C PHE A 82 0.00 -0.18 -8.78
N TYR A 83 0.95 -1.08 -8.54
CA TYR A 83 1.74 -1.07 -7.32
C TYR A 83 3.19 -1.54 -7.52
N GLN A 84 4.04 -1.08 -6.60
CA GLN A 84 5.40 -1.56 -6.40
C GLN A 84 5.59 -1.86 -4.92
N GLU A 85 6.06 -3.06 -4.61
CA GLU A 85 6.47 -3.41 -3.27
C GLU A 85 7.81 -2.74 -2.94
N ILE A 86 7.84 -1.94 -1.87
CA ILE A 86 9.02 -1.15 -1.46
C ILE A 86 9.88 -1.94 -0.50
N VAL A 87 9.27 -2.58 0.51
CA VAL A 87 9.95 -3.46 1.46
C VAL A 87 9.04 -4.64 1.80
N ARG A 88 9.63 -5.84 1.83
CA ARG A 88 9.07 -7.09 2.33
C ARG A 88 10.11 -7.78 3.21
N VAL A 89 9.68 -8.36 4.33
CA VAL A 89 10.52 -9.28 5.12
C VAL A 89 10.21 -10.70 4.62
N CYS A 90 11.24 -11.40 4.15
CA CYS A 90 11.19 -12.78 3.69
C CYS A 90 11.33 -13.76 4.85
#